data_AF-A0A1G0R7I2-F1
#
_entry.id   AF-A0A1G0R7I2-F1
#
_cell.length_a   1.000
_cell.length_b   1.000
_cell.length_c   1.000
_cell.angle_alpha   90.00
_cell.angle_beta   90.00
_cell.angle_gamma   90.00
#
_symmetry.space_group_name_H-M   'P 1'
#
loop_
_entity.id
_entity.type
_entity.pdbx_description
1 polymer ?
#
loop_
_entity_poly.entity_id
_entity_poly.type
_entity_poly.pdbx_seq_one_letter_code
_entity_poly.pdbx_strand_id
1 'polypeptide(L)'
;MEKITKINPGYNQWLSDLKSKIKRVQIKAAIRVNTELLNFYWELGSDIVKIQKESSWGDKLIEKLSLDLMSEFNEMKGFSKRNLELIRKWYLFWENENEFAKQLATQIPWWHNIIIITKIKNIGEAKFYIENTISYNWSRSTLTHQINRLIIL
;
A
#
# COMPACT_ATOMS: atom_id res chain seq x y z
N MET A 1 -49.93 -2.38 20.65
CA MET A 1 -49.27 -2.22 19.34
C MET A 1 -49.17 -0.74 19.00
N GLU A 2 -47.98 -0.36 18.53
CA GLU A 2 -47.65 0.75 17.64
C GLU A 2 -48.07 2.19 17.96
N LYS A 3 -47.11 2.94 18.52
CA LYS A 3 -46.77 4.26 17.98
C LYS A 3 -45.28 4.28 17.65
N ILE A 4 -44.95 3.86 16.43
CA ILE A 4 -43.65 4.15 15.83
C ILE A 4 -43.59 5.67 15.72
N THR A 5 -42.84 6.28 16.64
CA THR A 5 -42.52 7.70 16.69
C THR A 5 -42.07 8.17 15.31
N LYS A 6 -42.80 9.10 14.70
CA LYS A 6 -42.35 9.84 13.51
C LYS A 6 -40.96 10.38 13.79
N ILE A 7 -39.95 9.77 13.18
CA ILE A 7 -38.56 10.22 13.28
C ILE A 7 -38.53 11.67 12.80
N ASN A 8 -38.12 12.59 13.68
CA ASN A 8 -37.96 14.00 13.37
C ASN A 8 -37.11 14.13 12.09
N PRO A 9 -37.53 14.89 11.06
CA PRO A 9 -36.74 15.10 9.84
C PRO A 9 -35.28 15.50 10.12
N GLY A 10 -35.06 16.25 11.21
CA GLY A 10 -33.72 16.62 11.66
C GLY A 10 -32.83 15.44 12.09
N TYR A 11 -33.41 14.36 12.62
CA TYR A 11 -32.66 13.15 12.99
C TYR A 11 -32.12 12.41 11.76
N ASN A 12 -32.93 12.26 10.71
CA ASN A 12 -32.49 11.57 9.49
C ASN A 12 -31.36 12.33 8.79
N GLN A 13 -31.45 13.66 8.74
CA GLN A 13 -30.38 14.52 8.23
C GLN A 13 -29.11 14.41 9.09
N TRP A 14 -29.25 14.57 10.41
CA TRP A 14 -28.14 14.42 11.36
C TRP A 14 -27.47 13.04 11.26
N LEU A 15 -28.25 11.96 11.12
CA LEU A 15 -27.74 10.60 10.97
C LEU A 15 -26.95 10.44 9.65
N SER A 16 -27.42 11.06 8.55
CA SER A 16 -26.70 11.08 7.28
C SER A 16 -25.35 11.80 7.40
N ASP A 17 -25.34 12.95 8.07
CA ASP A 17 -24.13 13.74 8.32
C ASP A 17 -23.14 13.01 9.22
N LEU A 18 -23.65 12.33 10.26
CA LEU A 18 -22.86 11.50 11.16
C LEU A 18 -22.21 10.33 10.41
N LYS A 19 -22.98 9.60 9.59
CA LYS A 19 -22.43 8.51 8.74
C LYS A 19 -21.33 9.03 7.82
N SER A 20 -21.52 10.21 7.23
CA SER A 20 -20.52 10.85 6.38
C SER A 20 -19.27 11.27 7.16
N LYS A 21 -19.43 11.79 8.38
CA LYS A 21 -18.31 12.11 9.27
C LYS A 21 -17.52 10.87 9.67
N ILE A 22 -18.20 9.78 10.04
CA ILE A 22 -17.57 8.49 10.36
C ILE A 22 -16.73 7.99 9.18
N LYS A 23 -17.29 7.97 7.97
CA LYS A 23 -16.56 7.56 6.76
C LYS A 23 -15.30 8.40 6.53
N ARG A 24 -15.39 9.73 6.67
CA ARG A 24 -14.23 10.62 6.52
C ARG A 24 -13.14 10.35 7.55
N VAL A 25 -13.52 10.10 8.81
CA VAL A 25 -12.56 9.76 9.88
C VAL A 25 -11.88 8.42 9.59
N GLN A 26 -12.63 7.40 9.18
CA GLN A 26 -12.08 6.10 8.80
C GLN A 26 -11.10 6.20 7.62
N ILE A 27 -11.43 6.98 6.59
CA ILE A 27 -10.54 7.20 5.44
C ILE A 27 -9.23 7.86 5.89
N LYS A 28 -9.30 8.92 6.70
CA LYS A 28 -8.10 9.60 7.20
C LYS A 28 -7.21 8.67 8.03
N ALA A 29 -7.81 7.87 8.90
CA ALA A 29 -7.08 6.88 9.69
C ALA A 29 -6.41 5.84 8.78
N ALA A 30 -7.13 5.31 7.80
CA ALA A 30 -6.59 4.32 6.86
C ALA A 30 -5.42 4.89 6.03
N ILE A 31 -5.52 6.14 5.57
CA ILE A 31 -4.42 6.82 4.85
C ILE A 31 -3.19 6.91 5.74
N ARG A 32 -3.34 7.40 6.99
CA ARG A 32 -2.21 7.53 7.91
C ARG A 32 -1.55 6.19 8.20
N VAL A 33 -2.33 5.15 8.48
CA VAL A 33 -1.82 3.79 8.69
C VAL A 33 -1.08 3.27 7.45
N ASN A 34 -1.63 3.48 6.26
CA ASN A 34 -0.98 3.05 5.01
C ASN A 34 0.36 3.76 4.79
N THR A 35 0.42 5.08 5.03
CA THR A 35 1.67 5.84 4.91
C THR A 35 2.73 5.33 5.88
N GLU A 36 2.40 5.14 7.16
CA GLU A 36 3.35 4.60 8.15
C GLU A 36 3.82 3.19 7.79
N LEU A 37 2.91 2.33 7.33
CA LEU A 37 3.27 0.98 6.88
C LEU A 37 4.23 1.00 5.68
N LEU A 38 4.03 1.91 4.72
CA LEU A 38 4.88 2.01 3.54
C LEU A 38 6.24 2.63 3.85
N ASN A 39 6.31 3.57 4.80
CA ASN A 39 7.58 4.07 5.30
C ASN A 39 8.38 2.95 5.99
N PHE A 40 7.72 2.17 6.85
CA PHE A 40 8.35 1.01 7.46
C PHE A 40 8.81 -0.03 6.42
N TYR A 41 8.00 -0.34 5.40
CA TYR A 41 8.42 -1.23 4.33
C TYR A 41 9.59 -0.66 3.51
N TRP A 42 9.69 0.65 3.37
CA TRP A 42 10.83 1.28 2.71
C TRP A 42 12.13 1.01 3.47
N GLU A 43 12.12 1.29 4.77
CA GLU A 43 13.24 1.03 5.68
C GLU A 43 13.61 -0.45 5.69
N LEU A 44 12.62 -1.33 5.85
CA LEU A 44 12.82 -2.78 5.86
C LEU A 44 13.41 -3.29 4.53
N GLY A 45 12.96 -2.77 3.39
CA GLY A 45 13.51 -3.10 2.08
C GLY A 45 14.97 -2.68 1.95
N SER A 46 15.32 -1.48 2.42
CA SER A 46 16.69 -0.98 2.49
C SER A 46 17.58 -1.89 3.35
N ASP A 47 17.11 -2.24 4.54
CA ASP A 47 17.85 -3.08 5.49
C ASP A 47 18.08 -4.48 4.94
N ILE A 48 17.07 -5.09 4.32
CA ILE A 48 17.22 -6.40 3.66
C ILE A 48 18.33 -6.33 2.60
N VAL A 49 18.31 -5.31 1.73
CA VAL A 49 19.33 -5.17 0.67
C VAL A 49 20.72 -4.96 1.26
N LYS A 50 20.85 -4.14 2.31
CA LYS A 50 22.11 -3.87 3.00
C LYS A 50 22.68 -5.14 3.63
N ILE A 51 21.89 -5.84 4.45
CA ILE A 51 22.32 -7.06 5.14
C ILE A 51 22.70 -8.16 4.14
N GLN A 52 21.96 -8.30 3.04
CA GLN A 52 22.34 -9.27 1.99
C GLN A 52 23.66 -8.94 1.29
N LYS A 53 24.03 -7.65 1.17
CA LYS A 53 25.33 -7.23 0.61
C LYS A 53 26.47 -7.45 1.59
N GLU A 54 26.23 -7.24 2.89
CA GLU A 54 27.24 -7.32 3.94
C GLU A 54 27.45 -8.75 4.48
N SER A 55 26.54 -9.69 4.17
CA SER A 55 26.59 -11.07 4.67
C SER A 55 26.54 -12.10 3.55
N SER A 56 27.04 -13.31 3.83
CA SER A 56 26.94 -14.47 2.92
C SER A 56 25.56 -15.14 2.94
N TRP A 57 24.54 -14.53 3.58
CA TRP A 57 23.27 -15.19 3.86
C TRP A 57 22.33 -15.26 2.65
N GLY A 58 22.52 -14.41 1.64
CA GLY A 58 21.75 -14.46 0.38
C GLY A 58 20.24 -14.57 0.61
N ASP A 59 19.58 -15.50 -0.09
CA ASP A 59 18.13 -15.72 -0.01
C ASP A 59 17.68 -16.37 1.32
N LYS A 60 18.59 -16.98 2.09
CA LYS A 60 18.25 -17.59 3.40
C LYS A 60 17.88 -16.53 4.44
N LEU A 61 18.36 -15.29 4.28
CA LEU A 61 17.99 -14.18 5.16
C LEU A 61 16.47 -13.96 5.18
N ILE A 62 15.85 -13.86 4.02
CA ILE A 62 14.42 -13.55 3.92
C ILE A 62 13.57 -14.68 4.50
N GLU A 63 14.00 -15.93 4.29
CA GLU A 63 13.33 -17.09 4.86
C GLU A 63 13.39 -17.09 6.39
N LYS A 64 14.57 -16.88 6.96
CA LYS A 64 14.74 -16.79 8.41
C LYS A 64 13.97 -15.61 9.01
N LEU A 65 14.08 -14.43 8.39
CA LEU A 65 13.36 -13.22 8.79
C LEU A 65 11.84 -13.43 8.78
N SER A 66 11.31 -14.09 7.74
CA SER A 66 9.88 -14.41 7.67
C SER A 66 9.44 -15.28 8.83
N LEU A 67 10.18 -16.36 9.13
CA LEU A 67 9.85 -17.26 10.23
C LEU A 67 9.87 -16.54 11.58
N ASP A 68 10.93 -15.75 11.83
CA ASP A 68 11.10 -15.04 13.10
C ASP A 68 10.00 -13.98 13.30
N LEU A 69 9.73 -13.15 12.28
CA LEU A 69 8.70 -12.11 12.37
C LEU A 69 7.28 -12.68 12.44
N MET A 70 6.99 -13.77 11.72
CA MET A 70 5.67 -14.40 11.80
C MET A 70 5.44 -15.11 13.14
N SER A 71 6.51 -15.60 13.78
CA SER A 71 6.43 -16.19 15.12
C SER A 71 6.18 -15.12 16.18
N GLU A 72 6.92 -14.00 16.12
CA GLU A 72 6.82 -12.91 17.10
C GLU A 72 5.53 -12.10 16.92
N PHE A 73 5.18 -11.76 15.68
CA PHE A 73 4.05 -10.88 15.34
C PHE A 73 2.90 -11.67 14.69
N ASN A 74 2.45 -12.74 15.34
CA ASN A 74 1.47 -13.68 14.76
C ASN A 74 0.08 -13.05 14.43
N GLU A 75 -0.30 -11.95 15.07
CA GLU A 75 -1.53 -11.20 14.77
C GLU A 75 -1.37 -10.24 13.58
N MET A 76 -0.13 -9.90 13.21
CA MET A 76 0.18 -8.99 12.12
C MET A 76 0.34 -9.73 10.79
N LYS A 77 -0.36 -9.25 9.77
CA LYS A 77 -0.17 -9.70 8.39
C LYS A 77 0.92 -8.84 7.73
N GLY A 78 1.70 -9.43 6.82
CA GLY A 78 2.70 -8.71 6.03
C GLY A 78 4.12 -9.26 6.12
N PHE A 79 4.38 -10.26 6.95
CA PHE A 79 5.73 -10.82 7.15
C PHE A 79 5.96 -12.19 6.50
N SER A 80 5.10 -12.57 5.55
CA SER A 80 5.36 -13.77 4.76
C SER A 80 6.60 -13.57 3.87
N LYS A 81 7.34 -14.65 3.61
CA LYS A 81 8.52 -14.67 2.73
C LYS A 81 8.26 -13.93 1.42
N ARG A 82 7.14 -14.23 0.76
CA ARG A 82 6.71 -13.56 -0.48
C ARG A 82 6.53 -12.05 -0.32
N ASN A 83 5.96 -11.60 0.80
CA ASN A 83 5.78 -10.16 1.00
C ASN A 83 7.11 -9.46 1.28
N LEU A 84 8.02 -10.08 2.03
CA LEU A 84 9.38 -9.57 2.24
C LEU A 84 10.19 -9.49 0.92
N GLU A 85 10.04 -10.48 0.05
CA GLU A 85 10.61 -10.43 -1.32
C GLU A 85 10.05 -9.26 -2.13
N LEU A 86 8.73 -8.99 -2.02
CA LEU A 86 8.09 -7.86 -2.68
C LEU A 86 8.53 -6.52 -2.08
N ILE A 87 8.70 -6.43 -0.77
CA ILE A 87 9.24 -5.24 -0.08
C ILE A 87 10.66 -4.93 -0.57
N ARG A 88 11.54 -5.94 -0.59
CA ARG A 88 12.88 -5.83 -1.16
C ARG A 88 12.83 -5.38 -2.63
N LYS A 89 11.98 -6.01 -3.44
CA LYS A 89 11.82 -5.67 -4.87
C LYS A 89 11.34 -4.23 -5.04
N TRP A 90 10.41 -3.78 -4.20
CA TRP A 90 9.89 -2.41 -4.24
C TRP A 90 10.98 -1.41 -3.92
N TYR A 91 11.78 -1.64 -2.88
CA TYR A 91 12.92 -0.80 -2.56
C TYR A 91 13.91 -0.73 -3.74
N LEU A 92 14.36 -1.88 -4.27
CA LEU A 92 15.29 -1.94 -5.41
C LEU A 92 14.75 -1.26 -6.68
N PHE A 93 13.42 -1.29 -6.89
CA PHE A 93 12.79 -0.62 -8.02
C PHE A 93 12.94 0.90 -7.94
N TRP A 94 12.96 1.48 -6.74
CA TRP A 94 12.98 2.92 -6.52
C TRP A 94 14.31 3.45 -5.96
N GLU A 95 15.27 2.60 -5.57
CA GLU A 95 16.47 3.02 -4.81
C GLU A 95 17.35 4.05 -5.53
N ASN A 96 17.35 4.04 -6.87
CA ASN A 96 18.14 4.96 -7.69
C ASN A 96 17.40 6.27 -8.02
N GLU A 97 16.17 6.43 -7.51
CA GLU A 97 15.36 7.61 -7.72
C GLU A 97 15.47 8.59 -6.55
N ASN A 98 15.15 9.86 -6.83
CA ASN A 98 15.11 10.90 -5.80
C ASN A 98 13.99 10.67 -4.77
N GLU A 99 14.04 11.38 -3.65
CA GLU A 99 13.03 11.26 -2.56
C GLU A 99 11.59 11.46 -3.03
N PHE A 100 11.39 12.22 -4.12
CA PHE A 100 10.07 12.45 -4.70
C PHE A 100 9.41 11.13 -5.16
N ALA A 101 10.16 10.19 -5.73
CA ALA A 101 9.63 8.89 -6.12
C ALA A 101 9.18 8.06 -4.89
N LYS A 102 9.91 8.18 -3.77
CA LYS A 102 9.55 7.56 -2.49
C LYS A 102 8.27 8.17 -1.91
N GLN A 103 8.14 9.49 -1.96
CA GLN A 103 6.93 10.19 -1.52
C GLN A 103 5.71 9.85 -2.38
N LEU A 104 5.87 9.66 -3.69
CA LEU A 104 4.76 9.25 -4.56
C LEU A 104 4.32 7.82 -4.28
N ALA A 105 5.27 6.89 -4.17
CA ALA A 105 4.97 5.48 -3.94
C ALA A 105 4.29 5.23 -2.58
N THR A 106 4.58 6.05 -1.56
CA THR A 106 3.94 5.97 -0.23
C THR A 106 2.51 6.55 -0.17
N GLN A 107 2.06 7.24 -1.22
CA GLN A 107 0.72 7.83 -1.30
C GLN A 107 -0.37 6.90 -1.82
N ILE A 108 0.00 5.74 -2.38
CA ILE A 108 -0.94 4.73 -2.87
C ILE A 108 -0.89 3.47 -2.01
N PRO A 109 -1.96 2.66 -1.96
CA PRO A 109 -1.95 1.43 -1.16
C PRO A 109 -0.84 0.45 -1.58
N TRP A 110 -0.36 -0.36 -0.63
CA TRP A 110 0.70 -1.36 -0.89
C TRP A 110 0.41 -2.28 -2.09
N TRP A 111 -0.84 -2.71 -2.27
CA TRP A 111 -1.20 -3.57 -3.40
C TRP A 111 -1.11 -2.87 -4.75
N HIS A 112 -1.29 -1.55 -4.83
CA HIS A 112 -1.08 -0.79 -6.05
C HIS A 112 0.42 -0.72 -6.37
N ASN A 113 1.26 -0.49 -5.36
CA ASN A 113 2.72 -0.56 -5.50
C ASN A 113 3.17 -1.92 -6.05
N ILE A 114 2.64 -3.02 -5.50
CA ILE A 114 2.95 -4.38 -5.98
C ILE A 114 2.61 -4.53 -7.47
N ILE A 115 1.42 -4.08 -7.90
CA ILE A 115 1.00 -4.19 -9.30
C ILE A 115 1.97 -3.43 -10.21
N ILE A 116 2.36 -2.22 -9.83
CA ILE A 116 3.29 -1.38 -10.59
C ILE A 116 4.64 -2.08 -10.73
N ILE A 117 5.31 -2.42 -9.63
CA ILE A 117 6.67 -3.01 -9.68
C ILE A 117 6.71 -4.42 -10.27
N THR A 118 5.57 -5.11 -10.36
CA THR A 118 5.50 -6.46 -10.96
C THR A 118 5.21 -6.44 -12.45
N LYS A 119 4.53 -5.41 -12.96
CA LYS A 119 4.15 -5.31 -14.37
C LYS A 119 4.96 -4.30 -15.16
N ILE A 120 5.49 -3.27 -14.50
CA ILE A 120 6.15 -2.14 -15.14
C ILE A 120 7.65 -2.21 -14.81
N LYS A 121 8.49 -1.99 -15.82
CA LYS A 121 9.95 -1.90 -15.67
C LYS A 121 10.47 -0.47 -15.75
N ASN A 122 9.80 0.39 -16.50
CA ASN A 122 10.21 1.78 -16.71
C ASN A 122 9.73 2.66 -15.54
N ILE A 123 10.64 3.44 -14.97
CA ILE A 123 10.32 4.31 -13.83
C ILE A 123 9.38 5.46 -14.20
N GLY A 124 9.56 6.07 -15.37
CA GLY A 124 8.70 7.15 -15.84
C GLY A 124 7.25 6.67 -16.02
N GLU A 125 7.08 5.48 -16.61
CA GLU A 125 5.77 4.83 -16.71
C GLU A 125 5.18 4.54 -15.32
N ALA A 126 5.97 4.02 -14.38
CA ALA A 126 5.51 3.78 -13.02
C ALA A 126 5.03 5.08 -12.34
N LYS A 127 5.78 6.18 -12.45
CA LYS A 127 5.39 7.50 -11.92
C LYS A 127 4.06 7.98 -12.55
N PHE A 128 3.92 7.85 -13.86
CA PHE A 128 2.67 8.18 -14.57
C PHE A 128 1.46 7.45 -13.97
N TYR A 129 1.55 6.14 -13.74
CA TYR A 129 0.44 5.38 -13.15
C TYR A 129 0.18 5.73 -11.69
N ILE A 130 1.21 6.07 -10.91
CA ILE A 130 1.03 6.53 -9.53
C ILE A 130 0.28 7.86 -9.51
N GLU A 131 0.73 8.83 -10.28
CA GLU A 131 0.11 10.17 -10.36
C GLU A 131 -1.36 10.09 -10.81
N ASN A 132 -1.65 9.27 -11.80
CA ASN A 132 -3.03 9.03 -12.24
C ASN A 132 -3.85 8.28 -11.16
N THR A 133 -3.25 7.33 -10.46
CA THR A 133 -3.93 6.63 -9.35
C THR A 133 -4.35 7.61 -8.26
N ILE A 134 -3.47 8.54 -7.89
CA ILE A 134 -3.74 9.59 -6.90
C ILE A 134 -4.80 10.56 -7.43
N SER A 135 -4.61 11.07 -8.64
CA SER A 135 -5.49 12.11 -9.23
C SER A 135 -6.91 11.63 -9.47
N TYR A 136 -7.07 10.37 -9.91
CA TYR A 136 -8.37 9.80 -10.28
C TYR A 136 -8.90 8.77 -9.28
N ASN A 137 -8.26 8.62 -8.12
CA ASN A 137 -8.61 7.62 -7.10
C ASN A 137 -8.81 6.22 -7.68
N TRP A 138 -7.88 5.75 -8.51
CA TRP A 138 -8.03 4.45 -9.15
C TRP A 138 -8.05 3.33 -8.12
N SER A 139 -9.09 2.51 -8.20
CA SER A 139 -9.13 1.25 -7.49
C SER A 139 -8.04 0.30 -8.01
N ARG A 140 -7.74 -0.75 -7.25
CA ARG A 140 -6.76 -1.77 -7.67
C ARG A 140 -7.12 -2.37 -9.04
N SER A 141 -8.40 -2.64 -9.29
CA SER A 141 -8.88 -3.20 -10.56
C SER A 141 -8.75 -2.18 -11.69
N THR A 142 -9.08 -0.91 -11.44
CA THR A 142 -8.91 0.16 -12.43
C THR A 142 -7.45 0.32 -12.83
N LEU A 143 -6.52 0.43 -11.87
CA LEU A 143 -5.09 0.50 -12.15
C LEU A 143 -4.62 -0.71 -12.98
N THR A 144 -5.02 -1.92 -12.57
CA THR A 144 -4.66 -3.15 -13.30
C THR A 144 -5.16 -3.13 -14.74
N HIS A 145 -6.40 -2.69 -14.96
CA HIS A 145 -6.99 -2.58 -16.28
C HIS A 145 -6.25 -1.56 -17.15
N GLN A 146 -5.93 -0.38 -16.61
CA GLN A 146 -5.19 0.66 -17.34
C GLN A 146 -3.80 0.18 -17.77
N ILE A 147 -3.07 -0.48 -16.86
CA ILE A 147 -1.76 -1.07 -17.17
C ILE A 147 -1.87 -2.09 -18.29
N ASN A 148 -2.83 -3.01 -18.22
CA ASN A 148 -2.97 -4.06 -19.22
C ASN A 148 -3.38 -3.52 -20.60
N ARG A 149 -4.04 -2.36 -20.68
CA ARG A 149 -4.49 -1.76 -21.95
C ARG A 149 -3.32 -1.16 -22.75
N LEU A 150 -2.29 -0.64 -22.08
CA LEU A 150 -1.13 -0.01 -22.70
C LEU A 150 -0.02 -1.00 -23.10
N ILE A 151 -0.06 -2.24 -22.60
CA ILE A 151 0.89 -3.31 -22.98
C ILE A 151 0.59 -3.90 -24.39
N ILE A 152 -0.53 -3.53 -25.03
CA ILE A 152 -0.99 -4.08 -26.32
C ILE A 152 -0.72 -3.13 -27.52
N LEU A 153 0.09 -2.08 -27.35
CA LEU A 153 0.54 -1.20 -28.44
C LEU A 153 2.06 -1.23 -28.55
#